data_AF-A0A953B3E1-F1
#
_entry.id   AF-A0A953B3E1-F1
#
_cell.length_a   1.000
_cell.length_b   1.000
_cell.length_c   1.000
_cell.angle_alpha   90.00
_cell.angle_beta   90.00
_cell.angle_gamma   90.00
#
_symmetry.space_group_name_H-M   'P 1'
#
loop_
_entity.id
_entity.type
_entity.pdbx_description
1 polymer ?
#
loop_
_entity_poly.entity_id
_entity_poly.type
_entity_poly.pdbx_seq_one_letter_code
_entity_poly.pdbx_strand_id
1 'polypeptide(L)'
;HIFFGMIIGGLIALGGGQDDRTRPLARALGERAAMLARAFRRVVFAQAQISAVNTVLTGLYLAGILPLFGVHLPFLKTLIVLTFVVGLLPIIGNLVSNTVIIIMSLAVSLYAAIASLLFLVLIHKLEYFVNARLMGRHLQARAWELLLAMLVMDAAFGLPGLVAAPIYYGYLKDELSARQLV
;
A
#
# COMPACT_ATOMS: atom_id res chain seq x y z
N HIS A 1 8.83 7.17 -13.11
CA HIS A 1 9.70 6.33 -12.26
C HIS A 1 9.10 4.95 -11.92
N ILE A 2 7.83 4.82 -11.50
CA ILE A 2 7.18 3.51 -11.23
C ILE A 2 7.11 2.59 -12.47
N PHE A 3 6.87 3.16 -13.65
CA PHE A 3 6.83 2.42 -14.93
C PHE A 3 8.17 1.75 -15.27
N PHE A 4 9.28 2.45 -15.02
CA PHE A 4 10.63 1.89 -15.18
C PHE A 4 10.90 0.76 -14.19
N GLY A 5 10.42 0.87 -12.94
CA GLY A 5 10.53 -0.20 -11.94
C GLY A 5 9.81 -1.49 -12.36
N MET A 6 8.62 -1.38 -12.96
CA MET A 6 7.89 -2.54 -13.49
C MET A 6 8.57 -3.16 -14.73
N ILE A 7 9.11 -2.32 -15.63
CA ILE A 7 9.86 -2.80 -16.80
C ILE A 7 11.15 -3.51 -16.37
N ILE A 8 11.92 -2.92 -15.46
CA ILE A 8 13.15 -3.51 -14.93
C ILE A 8 12.84 -4.81 -14.17
N GLY A 9 11.79 -4.82 -13.34
CA GLY A 9 11.32 -6.02 -12.65
C GLY A 9 10.91 -7.15 -13.59
N GLY A 10 10.23 -6.82 -14.69
CA GLY A 10 9.85 -7.78 -15.74
C GLY A 10 11.05 -8.34 -16.50
N LEU A 11 12.02 -7.49 -16.85
CA LEU A 11 13.25 -7.92 -17.53
C LEU A 11 14.12 -8.83 -16.66
N ILE A 12 14.21 -8.55 -15.35
CA ILE A 12 14.91 -9.43 -14.39
C ILE A 12 14.21 -10.79 -14.26
N ALA A 13 12.88 -10.81 -14.26
CA ALA A 13 12.11 -12.05 -14.18
C ALA A 13 12.24 -12.93 -15.43
N LEU A 14 12.46 -12.33 -16.61
CA LEU A 14 12.57 -13.02 -17.89
C LEU A 14 14.02 -13.40 -18.25
N GLY A 15 15.03 -12.80 -17.61
CA GLY A 15 16.44 -13.06 -17.88
C GLY A 15 17.04 -14.32 -17.22
N GLY A 16 16.22 -15.13 -16.54
CA GLY A 16 16.69 -16.25 -15.70
C GLY A 16 16.88 -17.58 -16.43
N GLY A 17 17.84 -17.66 -17.36
CA GLY A 17 18.40 -18.96 -17.76
C GLY A 17 19.39 -19.45 -16.69
N GLN A 18 19.05 -20.53 -15.99
CA GLN A 18 19.95 -21.18 -15.03
C GLN A 18 21.08 -21.88 -15.80
N ASP A 19 22.19 -21.18 -15.99
CA ASP A 19 23.43 -21.78 -16.47
C ASP A 19 24.40 -21.90 -15.28
N ASP A 20 24.88 -23.12 -15.03
CA ASP A 20 25.65 -23.56 -13.86
C ASP A 20 27.09 -22.94 -13.82
N ARG A 21 27.36 -22.00 -14.73
CA ARG A 21 28.61 -21.25 -14.91
C ARG A 21 28.51 -19.78 -14.48
N THR A 22 27.49 -19.41 -13.71
CA THR A 22 27.29 -18.03 -13.28
C THR A 22 28.36 -17.60 -12.27
N ARG A 23 29.13 -16.56 -12.61
CA ARG A 23 30.18 -15.96 -11.76
C ARG A 23 29.61 -15.60 -10.37
N PRO A 24 30.42 -15.68 -9.28
CA PRO A 24 29.94 -15.54 -7.91
C PRO A 24 29.15 -14.24 -7.65
N LEU A 25 29.54 -13.14 -8.30
CA LEU A 25 28.81 -11.87 -8.23
C LEU A 25 27.42 -11.95 -8.87
N ALA A 26 27.28 -12.60 -10.03
CA ALA A 26 26.01 -12.72 -10.74
C ALA A 26 25.01 -13.56 -9.92
N ARG A 27 25.48 -14.63 -9.29
CA ARG A 27 24.68 -15.44 -8.37
C ARG A 27 24.20 -14.63 -7.16
N ALA A 28 25.11 -13.89 -6.51
CA ALA A 28 24.77 -13.04 -5.37
C ALA A 28 23.77 -11.92 -5.72
N LEU A 29 23.90 -11.30 -6.90
CA LEU A 29 22.93 -10.30 -7.38
C LEU A 29 21.57 -10.92 -7.70
N GLY A 30 21.54 -12.11 -8.31
CA GLY A 30 20.31 -12.84 -8.60
C GLY A 30 19.54 -13.21 -7.32
N GLU A 31 20.24 -13.68 -6.30
CA GLU A 31 19.65 -14.00 -4.99
C GLU A 31 19.02 -12.76 -4.34
N ARG A 32 19.74 -11.63 -4.31
CA ARG A 32 19.24 -10.35 -3.78
C ARG A 32 18.04 -9.82 -4.56
N ALA A 33 18.09 -9.87 -5.89
CA ALA A 33 16.98 -9.46 -6.74
C ALA A 33 15.73 -10.33 -6.49
N ALA A 34 15.90 -11.64 -6.32
CA ALA A 34 14.81 -12.55 -5.97
C ALA A 34 14.21 -12.25 -4.59
N MET A 35 15.04 -11.91 -3.60
CA MET A 35 14.60 -11.47 -2.28
C MET A 35 13.79 -10.17 -2.35
N LEU A 36 14.30 -9.18 -3.08
CA LEU A 36 13.60 -7.90 -3.27
C LEU A 36 12.25 -8.11 -3.95
N ALA A 37 12.20 -8.95 -4.99
CA ALA A 37 10.96 -9.29 -5.68
C ALA A 37 9.96 -10.01 -4.76
N ARG A 38 10.43 -10.88 -3.84
CA ARG A 38 9.57 -11.51 -2.83
C ARG A 38 9.01 -10.47 -1.85
N ALA A 39 9.85 -9.59 -1.31
CA ALA A 39 9.41 -8.52 -0.41
C ALA A 39 8.38 -7.60 -1.09
N PHE A 40 8.65 -7.19 -2.33
CA PHE A 40 7.72 -6.41 -3.14
C PHE A 40 6.36 -7.10 -3.30
N ARG A 41 6.35 -8.38 -3.70
CA ARG A 41 5.10 -9.15 -3.85
C ARG A 41 4.31 -9.20 -2.54
N ARG A 42 4.97 -9.47 -1.41
CA ARG A 42 4.30 -9.52 -0.09
C ARG A 42 3.65 -8.17 0.27
N VAL A 43 4.34 -7.06 0.02
CA VAL A 43 3.80 -5.71 0.23
C VAL A 43 2.60 -5.43 -0.69
N VAL A 44 2.72 -5.73 -2.00
CA VAL A 44 1.62 -5.50 -2.95
C VAL A 44 0.39 -6.35 -2.62
N PHE A 45 0.57 -7.61 -2.24
CA PHE A 45 -0.54 -8.46 -1.80
C PHE A 45 -1.21 -7.94 -0.53
N ALA A 46 -0.42 -7.54 0.47
CA ALA A 46 -0.95 -6.92 1.69
C ALA A 46 -1.74 -5.66 1.35
N GLN A 47 -1.18 -4.79 0.50
CA GLN A 47 -1.81 -3.52 0.11
C GLN A 47 -3.08 -3.73 -0.71
N ALA A 48 -3.12 -4.73 -1.60
CA ALA A 48 -4.34 -5.08 -2.34
C ALA A 48 -5.46 -5.55 -1.39
N GLN A 49 -5.14 -6.34 -0.38
CA GLN A 49 -6.11 -6.77 0.65
C GLN A 49 -6.61 -5.56 1.47
N ILE A 50 -5.72 -4.67 1.87
CA ILE A 50 -6.05 -3.44 2.61
C ILE A 50 -6.96 -2.54 1.77
N SER A 51 -6.56 -2.25 0.53
CA SER A 51 -7.33 -1.42 -0.39
C SER A 51 -8.72 -2.00 -0.67
N ALA A 52 -8.83 -3.32 -0.83
CA ALA A 52 -10.12 -3.99 -1.01
C ALA A 52 -11.04 -3.79 0.20
N VAL A 53 -10.52 -3.97 1.43
CA VAL A 53 -11.29 -3.72 2.66
C VAL A 53 -11.75 -2.26 2.72
N ASN A 54 -10.85 -1.31 2.47
CA ASN A 54 -11.18 0.12 2.48
C ASN A 54 -12.23 0.46 1.41
N THR A 55 -12.10 -0.09 0.21
CA THR A 55 -13.05 0.10 -0.89
C THR A 55 -14.44 -0.45 -0.55
N VAL A 56 -14.52 -1.64 0.03
CA VAL A 56 -15.80 -2.25 0.41
C VAL A 56 -16.50 -1.41 1.49
N LEU A 57 -15.76 -1.01 2.53
CA LEU A 57 -16.31 -0.19 3.61
C LEU A 57 -16.75 1.19 3.09
N THR A 58 -15.93 1.82 2.27
CA THR A 58 -16.26 3.09 1.62
C THR A 58 -17.48 2.94 0.70
N GLY A 59 -17.55 1.85 -0.08
CA GLY A 59 -18.70 1.55 -0.92
C GLY A 59 -19.99 1.37 -0.13
N LEU A 60 -19.95 0.63 0.98
CA LEU A 60 -21.09 0.47 1.90
C LEU A 60 -21.55 1.81 2.47
N TYR A 61 -20.62 2.69 2.82
CA TYR A 61 -20.95 4.02 3.30
C TYR A 61 -21.57 4.90 2.22
N LEU A 62 -20.90 5.03 1.07
CA LEU A 62 -21.32 5.93 0.00
C LEU A 62 -22.58 5.46 -0.73
N ALA A 63 -22.76 4.15 -0.90
CA ALA A 63 -23.89 3.57 -1.65
C ALA A 63 -25.02 3.03 -0.75
N GLY A 64 -24.76 2.81 0.54
CA GLY A 64 -25.73 2.29 1.50
C GLY A 64 -26.12 3.35 2.52
N ILE A 65 -25.18 3.76 3.36
CA ILE A 65 -25.45 4.62 4.52
C ILE A 65 -25.90 6.03 4.09
N LEU A 66 -25.14 6.73 3.24
CA LEU A 66 -25.46 8.09 2.79
C LEU A 66 -26.84 8.20 2.11
N PRO A 67 -27.21 7.30 1.18
CA PRO A 67 -28.54 7.33 0.56
C PRO A 67 -29.70 7.11 1.53
N LEU A 68 -29.50 6.35 2.62
CA LEU A 68 -30.53 6.20 3.66
C LEU A 68 -30.86 7.52 4.36
N PHE A 69 -29.94 8.48 4.35
CA PHE A 69 -30.14 9.84 4.84
C PHE A 69 -30.49 10.84 3.71
N GLY A 70 -30.86 10.34 2.53
CA GLY A 70 -31.26 11.15 1.37
C GLY A 70 -30.09 11.80 0.62
N VAL A 71 -28.84 11.54 0.99
CA VAL A 71 -27.66 12.15 0.37
C VAL A 71 -27.11 11.24 -0.72
N HIS A 72 -27.03 11.75 -1.94
CA HIS A 72 -26.49 11.03 -3.09
C HIS A 72 -25.27 11.77 -3.62
N LEU A 73 -24.09 11.16 -3.50
CA LEU A 73 -22.88 11.76 -4.05
C LEU A 73 -22.81 11.57 -5.57
N PRO A 74 -22.42 12.61 -6.34
CA PRO A 74 -22.13 12.46 -7.75
C PRO A 74 -20.88 11.60 -7.94
N PHE A 75 -20.83 10.88 -9.06
CA PHE A 75 -19.71 10.00 -9.43
C PHE A 75 -19.41 8.87 -8.42
N LEU A 76 -20.42 8.39 -7.69
CA LEU A 76 -20.29 7.28 -6.71
C LEU A 76 -19.42 6.11 -7.20
N LYS A 77 -19.71 5.59 -8.40
CA LYS A 77 -18.95 4.47 -8.98
C LYS A 77 -17.49 4.84 -9.18
N THR A 78 -17.22 6.05 -9.67
CA THR A 78 -15.87 6.56 -9.84
C THR A 78 -15.14 6.70 -8.51
N LEU A 79 -15.81 7.20 -7.46
CA LEU A 79 -15.22 7.30 -6.12
C LEU A 79 -14.81 5.94 -5.56
N ILE A 80 -15.66 4.92 -5.72
CA ILE A 80 -15.36 3.56 -5.26
C ILE A 80 -14.17 2.97 -6.05
N VAL A 81 -14.17 3.10 -7.38
CA VAL A 81 -13.05 2.63 -8.22
C VAL A 81 -11.76 3.39 -7.90
N LEU A 82 -11.84 4.71 -7.72
CA LEU A 82 -10.72 5.55 -7.34
C LEU A 82 -10.13 5.12 -5.99
N THR A 83 -10.99 4.87 -5.00
CA THR A 83 -10.60 4.38 -3.67
C THR A 83 -9.77 3.11 -3.80
N PHE A 84 -10.22 2.17 -4.64
CA PHE A 84 -9.50 0.92 -4.86
C PHE A 84 -8.15 1.14 -5.55
N VAL A 85 -8.16 1.82 -6.71
CA VAL A 85 -6.98 1.98 -7.56
C VAL A 85 -5.91 2.81 -6.86
N VAL A 86 -6.31 3.95 -6.29
CA VAL A 86 -5.38 4.85 -5.61
C VAL A 86 -4.97 4.27 -4.27
N GLY A 87 -5.85 3.53 -3.58
CA GLY A 87 -5.54 2.79 -2.35
C GLY A 87 -4.44 1.72 -2.50
N LEU A 88 -4.10 1.30 -3.72
CA LEU A 88 -2.93 0.45 -3.97
C LEU A 88 -1.60 1.20 -3.74
N LEU A 89 -1.59 2.53 -3.73
CA LEU A 89 -0.45 3.34 -3.36
C LEU A 89 -0.39 3.47 -1.83
N PRO A 90 0.66 2.91 -1.18
CA PRO A 90 0.79 3.00 0.27
C PRO A 90 0.74 4.46 0.74
N ILE A 91 -0.08 4.73 1.77
CA ILE A 91 -0.24 6.02 2.47
C ILE A 91 -0.90 7.10 1.59
N ILE A 92 -0.31 7.41 0.44
CA ILE A 92 -0.77 8.41 -0.53
C ILE A 92 -2.19 8.07 -1.01
N GLY A 93 -2.47 6.77 -1.19
CA GLY A 93 -3.74 6.28 -1.68
C GLY A 93 -4.93 6.78 -0.86
N ASN A 94 -4.83 6.62 0.45
CA ASN A 94 -5.87 7.04 1.37
C ASN A 94 -5.96 8.56 1.48
N LEU A 95 -4.83 9.27 1.47
CA LEU A 95 -4.87 10.73 1.51
C LEU A 95 -5.67 11.28 0.32
N VAL A 96 -5.32 10.84 -0.89
CA VAL A 96 -6.00 11.27 -2.12
C VAL A 96 -7.47 10.86 -2.10
N SER A 97 -7.77 9.59 -1.83
CA SER A 97 -9.15 9.09 -1.82
C SER A 97 -10.02 9.84 -0.82
N ASN A 98 -9.53 10.01 0.41
CA ASN A 98 -10.26 10.67 1.48
C ASN A 98 -10.49 12.15 1.17
N THR A 99 -9.48 12.85 0.63
CA THR A 99 -9.62 14.24 0.19
C THR A 99 -10.70 14.38 -0.88
N VAL A 100 -10.69 13.50 -1.89
CA VAL A 100 -11.71 13.54 -2.95
C VAL A 100 -13.11 13.28 -2.36
N ILE A 101 -13.27 12.28 -1.48
CA ILE A 101 -14.56 11.99 -0.83
C ILE A 101 -15.07 13.19 -0.03
N ILE A 102 -14.21 13.87 0.73
CA ILE A 102 -14.58 15.08 1.48
C ILE A 102 -15.00 16.21 0.55
N ILE A 103 -14.23 16.47 -0.51
CA ILE A 103 -14.55 17.52 -1.49
C ILE A 103 -15.90 17.24 -2.16
N MET A 104 -16.13 16.00 -2.60
CA MET A 104 -17.39 15.60 -3.23
C MET A 104 -18.57 15.69 -2.26
N SER A 105 -18.35 15.38 -1.00
CA SER A 105 -19.38 15.48 0.04
C SER A 105 -19.71 16.93 0.36
N LEU A 106 -18.70 17.79 0.47
CA LEU A 106 -18.86 19.22 0.71
C LEU A 106 -19.60 19.91 -0.44
N ALA A 107 -19.36 19.48 -1.68
CA ALA A 107 -20.07 19.95 -2.86
C ALA A 107 -21.58 19.63 -2.83
N VAL A 108 -21.99 18.61 -2.08
CA VAL A 108 -23.41 18.26 -1.89
C VAL A 108 -24.00 18.99 -0.67
N SER A 109 -23.35 18.89 0.50
CA SER A 109 -23.75 19.65 1.69
C SER A 109 -22.68 19.62 2.79
N LEU A 110 -22.70 20.62 3.67
CA LEU A 110 -21.83 20.64 4.85
C LEU A 110 -22.09 19.44 5.78
N TYR A 111 -23.35 19.02 5.94
CA TYR A 111 -23.70 17.85 6.75
C TYR A 111 -23.08 16.56 6.17
N ALA A 112 -23.14 16.37 4.85
CA ALA A 112 -22.52 15.22 4.20
C ALA A 112 -20.99 15.22 4.34
N ALA A 113 -20.36 16.40 4.30
CA ALA A 113 -18.91 16.53 4.53
C ALA A 113 -18.53 16.14 5.96
N ILE A 114 -19.27 16.62 6.97
CA ILE A 114 -19.03 16.27 8.37
C ILE A 114 -19.24 14.77 8.60
N ALA A 115 -20.34 14.21 8.09
CA ALA A 115 -20.62 12.78 8.16
C ALA A 115 -19.49 11.96 7.51
N SER A 116 -19.01 12.38 6.34
CA SER A 116 -17.92 11.71 5.63
C SER A 116 -16.59 11.84 6.36
N LEU A 117 -16.32 12.99 6.99
CA LEU A 117 -15.12 13.18 7.80
C LEU A 117 -15.12 12.25 9.01
N LEU A 118 -16.24 12.15 9.72
CA LEU A 118 -16.40 11.23 10.85
C LEU A 118 -16.21 9.78 10.40
N PHE A 119 -16.87 9.39 9.30
CA PHE A 119 -16.71 8.06 8.71
C PHE A 119 -15.26 7.76 8.34
N LEU A 120 -14.58 8.68 7.65
CA LEU A 120 -13.19 8.51 7.20
C LEU A 120 -12.23 8.38 8.38
N VAL A 121 -12.42 9.14 9.46
CA VAL A 121 -11.62 9.00 10.69
C VAL A 121 -11.80 7.61 11.32
N LEU A 122 -13.04 7.10 11.35
CA LEU A 122 -13.34 5.78 11.89
C LEU A 122 -12.74 4.66 11.04
N ILE A 123 -12.93 4.71 9.71
CA ILE A 123 -12.33 3.74 8.79
C ILE A 123 -10.82 3.79 8.83
N HIS A 124 -10.21 4.98 8.90
CA HIS A 124 -8.76 5.09 8.98
C HIS A 124 -8.18 4.41 10.24
N LYS A 125 -8.87 4.53 11.38
CA LYS A 125 -8.51 3.74 12.58
C LYS A 125 -8.66 2.25 12.37
N LEU A 126 -9.76 1.79 11.76
CA LEU A 126 -9.95 0.37 11.45
C LEU A 126 -8.86 -0.14 10.50
N GLU A 127 -8.51 0.64 9.50
CA GLU A 127 -7.44 0.35 8.57
C GLU A 127 -6.10 0.21 9.30
N TYR A 128 -5.79 1.07 10.27
CA TYR A 128 -4.57 0.92 11.08
C TYR A 128 -4.48 -0.47 11.73
N PHE A 129 -5.58 -0.98 12.29
CA PHE A 129 -5.62 -2.34 12.86
C PHE A 129 -5.49 -3.42 11.78
N VAL A 130 -6.17 -3.24 10.66
CA VAL A 130 -6.12 -4.14 9.50
C VAL A 130 -4.70 -4.21 8.92
N ASN A 131 -4.04 -3.07 8.77
CA ASN A 131 -2.65 -2.91 8.34
C ASN A 131 -1.71 -3.62 9.30
N ALA A 132 -1.84 -3.40 10.61
CA ALA A 132 -1.02 -4.09 11.60
C ALA A 132 -1.16 -5.63 11.48
N ARG A 133 -2.38 -6.12 11.28
CA ARG A 133 -2.65 -7.57 11.17
C ARG A 133 -2.17 -8.18 9.84
N LEU A 134 -2.45 -7.54 8.71
CA LEU A 134 -2.08 -8.03 7.38
C LEU A 134 -0.58 -7.87 7.13
N MET A 135 -0.04 -6.69 7.39
CA MET A 135 1.38 -6.40 7.18
C MET A 135 2.24 -7.22 8.15
N GLY A 136 1.81 -7.40 9.39
CA GLY A 136 2.49 -8.29 10.36
C GLY A 136 2.53 -9.75 9.89
N ARG A 137 1.46 -10.27 9.28
CA ARG A 137 1.44 -11.63 8.70
C ARG A 137 2.36 -11.78 7.50
N HIS A 138 2.46 -10.75 6.65
CA HIS A 138 3.21 -10.82 5.38
C HIS A 138 4.68 -10.41 5.50
N LEU A 139 5.05 -9.53 6.44
CA LEU A 139 6.42 -9.05 6.61
C LEU A 139 7.08 -9.50 7.93
N GLN A 140 6.36 -10.18 8.82
CA GLN A 140 6.83 -10.53 10.17
C GLN A 140 7.47 -9.35 10.91
N ALA A 141 6.96 -8.14 10.66
CA ALA A 141 7.48 -6.89 11.19
C ALA A 141 6.56 -6.38 12.29
N ARG A 142 7.14 -5.85 13.37
CA ARG A 142 6.40 -5.08 14.37
C ARG A 142 6.03 -3.74 13.78
N ALA A 143 4.87 -3.20 14.17
CA ALA A 143 4.38 -1.93 13.63
C ALA A 143 5.41 -0.78 13.78
N TRP A 144 6.11 -0.71 14.93
CA TRP A 144 7.11 0.32 15.17
C TRP A 144 8.35 0.21 14.25
N GLU A 145 8.73 -1.00 13.83
CA GLU A 145 9.87 -1.20 12.92
C GLU A 145 9.56 -0.62 11.54
N LEU A 146 8.34 -0.87 11.05
CA LEU A 146 7.87 -0.32 9.78
C LEU A 146 7.70 1.20 9.85
N LEU A 147 7.17 1.74 10.96
CA LEU A 147 7.05 3.19 11.16
C LEU A 147 8.41 3.88 11.20
N LEU A 148 9.40 3.27 11.87
CA LEU A 148 10.76 3.79 11.89
C LEU A 148 11.37 3.75 10.48
N ALA A 149 11.22 2.64 9.75
CA ALA A 149 11.70 2.53 8.38
C ALA A 149 11.06 3.59 7.47
N MET A 150 9.75 3.82 7.62
CA MET A 150 9.01 4.88 6.92
C MET A 150 9.58 6.26 7.23
N LEU A 151 9.80 6.58 8.51
CA LEU A 151 10.35 7.87 8.93
C LEU A 151 11.77 8.10 8.38
N VAL A 152 12.64 7.10 8.46
CA VAL A 152 14.02 7.19 7.97
C VAL A 152 14.04 7.37 6.45
N MET A 153 13.22 6.59 5.73
CA MET A 153 13.17 6.66 4.27
C MET A 153 12.50 7.95 3.78
N ASP A 154 11.50 8.47 4.50
CA ASP A 154 10.91 9.78 4.22
C ASP A 154 11.93 10.91 4.45
N ALA A 155 12.70 10.87 5.53
CA ALA A 155 13.76 11.85 5.77
C ALA A 155 14.87 11.80 4.70
N ALA A 156 15.18 10.62 4.18
CA ALA A 156 16.26 10.44 3.20
C ALA A 156 15.82 10.72 1.75
N PHE A 157 14.59 10.37 1.37
CA PHE A 157 14.14 10.38 -0.02
C PHE A 157 12.75 11.01 -0.23
N GLY A 158 12.10 11.50 0.82
CA GLY A 158 10.74 12.05 0.81
C GLY A 158 9.67 11.00 0.48
N LEU A 159 8.61 11.45 -0.19
CA LEU A 159 7.45 10.62 -0.57
C LEU A 159 7.84 9.30 -1.29
N PRO A 160 8.78 9.26 -2.26
CA PRO A 160 9.24 8.01 -2.85
C PRO A 160 9.84 7.04 -1.81
N GLY A 161 10.58 7.56 -0.83
CA GLY A 161 11.14 6.77 0.26
C GLY A 161 10.07 6.18 1.15
N LEU A 162 9.08 6.98 1.52
CA LEU A 162 7.94 6.55 2.32
C LEU A 162 7.18 5.37 1.67
N VAL A 163 6.98 5.43 0.35
CA VAL A 163 6.33 4.34 -0.43
C VAL A 163 7.22 3.09 -0.48
N ALA A 164 8.54 3.27 -0.63
CA ALA A 164 9.47 2.16 -0.78
C ALA A 164 9.87 1.51 0.57
N ALA A 165 9.68 2.20 1.69
CA ALA A 165 10.13 1.77 3.01
C ALA A 165 9.70 0.35 3.40
N PRO A 166 8.43 -0.08 3.22
CA PRO A 166 8.03 -1.44 3.58
C PRO A 166 8.72 -2.50 2.73
N ILE A 167 9.00 -2.19 1.46
CA ILE A 167 9.66 -3.11 0.52
C ILE A 167 11.12 -3.29 0.93
N TYR A 168 11.83 -2.18 1.16
CA TYR A 168 13.24 -2.22 1.58
C TYR A 168 13.41 -2.82 2.96
N TYR A 169 12.52 -2.52 3.90
CA TYR A 169 12.54 -3.14 5.22
C TYR A 169 12.32 -4.65 5.13
N GLY A 170 11.32 -5.11 4.37
CA GLY A 170 11.07 -6.54 4.18
C GLY A 170 12.23 -7.26 3.49
N TYR A 171 12.87 -6.61 2.51
CA TYR A 171 14.08 -7.13 1.86
C TYR A 171 15.24 -7.27 2.86
N LEU A 172 15.53 -6.22 3.62
CA LEU A 172 16.63 -6.20 4.57
C LEU A 172 16.43 -7.25 5.66
N LYS A 173 15.20 -7.37 6.18
CA LYS A 173 14.85 -8.38 7.18
C LYS A 173 15.06 -9.79 6.64
N ASP A 174 14.60 -10.08 5.42
CA ASP A 174 14.84 -11.38 4.80
C ASP A 174 16.35 -11.67 4.68
N GLU A 175 17.18 -10.66 4.38
CA GLU A 175 18.63 -10.85 4.23
C GLU A 175 19.34 -11.11 5.57
N LEU A 176 18.91 -10.43 6.63
CA LEU A 176 19.46 -10.66 7.95
C LEU A 176 19.02 -12.03 8.50
N SER A 177 17.77 -12.43 8.31
CA SER A 177 17.29 -13.74 8.74
C SER A 177 17.92 -14.88 7.94
N ALA A 178 18.18 -14.71 6.65
CA ALA A 178 18.94 -15.69 5.85
C ALA A 178 20.36 -15.91 6.38
N ARG A 179 20.94 -14.91 7.06
CA ARG A 179 22.24 -14.99 7.73
C ARG A 179 22.16 -15.34 9.22
N GLN A 180 20.97 -15.68 9.72
CA GLN A 180 20.70 -15.97 11.13
C GLN A 180 21.07 -14.83 12.10
N LEU A 181 20.95 -13.59 11.64
CA LEU A 181 21.22 -12.40 12.47
C LEU A 181 19.96 -11.90 13.22
N VAL A 182 18.77 -12.32 12.80
CA VAL A 182 17.46 -11.99 13.41
C VAL A 182 16.44 -13.09 13.16
#